data_AF-A0AAU5GUK5-F1
#
_entry.id   AF-A0AAU5GUK5-F1
#
_cell.length_a   1.000
_cell.length_b   1.000
_cell.length_c   1.000
_cell.angle_alpha   90.00
_cell.angle_beta   90.00
_cell.angle_gamma   90.00
#
_symmetry.space_group_name_H-M   'P 1'
#
loop_
_entity.id
_entity.type
_entity.pdbx_description
1 polymer ?
#
loop_
_entity_poly.entity_id
_entity_poly.type
_entity_poly.pdbx_seq_one_letter_code
_entity_poly.pdbx_strand_id
1 'polypeptide(L)' 'MASTNNHGTPDPQVTPRSTGPRRYSAEYKARILAEYETLDKHGKGALLRREGL' A
#
# COMPACT_ATOMS: atom_id res chain seq x y z
N MET A 1 4.52 -49.23 14.46
CA MET A 1 3.40 -48.42 14.97
C MET A 1 3.51 -47.05 14.33
N ALA A 2 2.44 -46.58 13.69
CA ALA A 2 2.48 -45.52 12.69
C ALA A 2 2.77 -44.13 13.27
N SER A 3 3.68 -43.38 12.62
CA SER A 3 3.89 -41.94 12.84
C SER A 3 2.68 -41.17 12.28
N THR A 4 1.89 -40.56 13.15
CA THR A 4 0.76 -39.70 12.76
C THR A 4 1.26 -38.31 12.41
N ASN A 5 1.64 -38.08 11.15
CA ASN A 5 1.87 -36.74 10.64
C ASN A 5 0.54 -35.96 10.68
N ASN A 6 0.40 -35.10 11.70
CA ASN A 6 -0.78 -34.27 11.90
C ASN A 6 -0.75 -33.08 10.91
N HIS A 7 -1.26 -33.27 9.70
CA HIS A 7 -1.42 -32.24 8.67
C HIS A 7 -2.69 -31.40 8.89
N GLY A 8 -2.90 -30.91 10.12
CA GLY A 8 -4.21 -30.52 10.63
C GLY A 8 -4.77 -29.15 10.22
N THR A 9 -4.01 -28.27 9.57
CA THR A 9 -4.52 -26.96 9.15
C THR A 9 -3.90 -26.54 7.81
N PRO A 10 -4.69 -26.44 6.74
CA PRO A 10 -4.21 -25.84 5.49
C PRO A 10 -3.94 -24.35 5.71
N ASP A 11 -2.89 -23.84 5.06
CA ASP A 11 -2.61 -22.41 5.08
C ASP A 11 -3.81 -21.61 4.58
N PRO A 12 -4.13 -20.45 5.18
CA PRO A 12 -5.23 -19.63 4.74
C PRO A 12 -4.98 -19.16 3.30
N GLN A 13 -6.02 -19.20 2.47
CA GLN A 13 -5.94 -18.72 1.10
C GLN A 13 -5.63 -17.22 1.09
N VAL A 14 -4.44 -16.84 0.62
CA VAL A 14 -4.01 -15.45 0.52
C VAL A 14 -4.67 -14.80 -0.68
N THR A 15 -5.33 -13.66 -0.49
CA THR A 15 -5.83 -12.87 -1.61
C THR A 15 -4.67 -12.37 -2.47
N PRO A 16 -4.79 -12.43 -3.81
CA PRO A 16 -3.76 -11.90 -4.68
C PRO A 16 -3.57 -10.41 -4.41
N ARG A 17 -2.31 -9.97 -4.43
CA ARG A 17 -1.95 -8.56 -4.28
C ARG A 17 -2.65 -7.73 -5.36
N SER A 18 -2.91 -6.46 -5.06
CA SER A 18 -3.42 -5.47 -6.01
C SER A 18 -2.66 -5.58 -7.34
N THR A 19 -3.40 -5.69 -8.44
CA THR A 19 -2.90 -6.07 -9.78
C THR A 19 -2.00 -5.02 -10.45
N GLY A 20 -1.76 -3.86 -9.85
CA GLY A 20 -0.88 -2.86 -10.42
C GLY A 20 -0.75 -1.58 -9.60
N PRO A 21 0.14 -0.66 -10.05
CA PRO A 21 0.29 0.64 -9.43
C PRO A 21 -0.99 1.47 -9.58
N ARG A 22 -1.25 2.32 -8.59
CA ARG A 22 -2.35 3.28 -8.65
C ARG A 22 -2.15 4.23 -9.83
N ARG A 23 -3.21 4.46 -10.60
CA ARG A 23 -3.21 5.44 -11.70
C ARG A 23 -3.79 6.74 -11.20
N TYR A 24 -3.06 7.82 -11.43
CA TYR A 24 -3.47 9.16 -11.05
C TYR A 24 -3.48 10.06 -12.28
N SER A 25 -4.48 10.95 -12.37
CA SER A 25 -4.54 11.96 -13.42
C SER A 25 -3.37 12.95 -13.29
N ALA A 26 -3.04 13.62 -14.40
CA ALA A 26 -2.02 14.67 -14.38
C ALA A 26 -2.40 15.83 -13.45
N GLU A 27 -3.68 16.22 -13.46
CA GLU A 27 -4.24 17.25 -12.58
C GLU A 27 -4.08 16.88 -11.09
N TYR A 28 -4.39 15.64 -10.73
CA TYR A 28 -4.20 15.18 -9.35
C TYR A 28 -2.74 15.32 -8.92
N LYS A 29 -1.81 14.89 -9.76
CA LYS A 29 -0.37 15.00 -9.48
C LYS A 29 0.08 16.45 -9.34
N ALA A 30 -0.41 17.36 -10.19
CA ALA A 30 -0.08 18.77 -10.13
C ALA A 30 -0.54 19.41 -8.81
N ARG A 31 -1.77 19.10 -8.37
CA ARG A 31 -2.31 19.57 -7.09
C ARG A 31 -1.48 19.09 -5.90
N ILE A 32 -1.12 17.79 -5.87
CA ILE A 32 -0.28 17.23 -4.81
C ILE A 32 1.11 17.86 -4.80
N LEU A 33 1.70 18.10 -5.98
CA LEU A 33 3.00 18.75 -6.08
C LEU A 33 2.98 20.17 -5.52
N ALA A 34 1.96 20.96 -5.88
CA ALA A 34 1.79 22.31 -5.37
C ALA A 34 1.69 22.36 -3.84
N GLU A 35 0.93 21.45 -3.21
CA GLU A 35 0.86 21.36 -1.75
C GLU A 35 2.20 20.90 -1.16
N TYR A 36 2.83 19.88 -1.74
CA TYR A 36 4.10 19.30 -1.28
C TYR A 36 5.23 20.33 -1.20
N GLU A 37 5.31 21.24 -2.19
CA GLU A 37 6.34 22.29 -2.24
C GLU A 37 6.22 23.32 -1.12
N THR A 38 5.01 23.53 -0.61
CA THR A 38 4.75 24.50 0.49
C THR A 38 5.00 23.95 1.88
N LEU A 39 5.17 22.63 2.02
CA LEU A 39 5.30 21.95 3.30
C LEU A 39 6.76 21.78 3.75
N ASP A 40 6.94 21.71 5.07
CA ASP A 40 8.19 21.35 5.70
C ASP A 40 8.46 19.83 5.59
N LYS A 41 9.62 19.37 6.07
CA LYS A 41 10.03 17.96 5.97
C LYS A 41 9.02 17.01 6.63
N HIS A 42 8.42 17.40 7.75
CA HIS A 42 7.41 16.57 8.42
C HIS A 42 6.06 16.61 7.69
N GLY A 43 5.63 17.79 7.23
CA GLY A 43 4.42 17.98 6.46
C GLY A 43 4.39 17.18 5.17
N LYS A 44 5.52 17.15 4.44
CA LYS A 44 5.67 16.34 3.22
C LYS A 44 5.34 14.86 3.45
N GLY A 45 5.85 14.28 4.53
CA GLY A 45 5.53 12.90 4.90
C GLY A 45 4.07 12.72 5.29
N ALA A 46 3.46 13.67 6.01
CA ALA A 46 2.06 13.61 6.40
C ALA A 46 1.11 13.63 5.19
N LEU A 47 1.41 14.48 4.19
CA LEU A 47 0.70 14.57 2.92
C LEU A 47 0.68 13.22 2.19
N LEU A 48 1.84 12.59 1.97
CA LEU A 48 1.90 11.34 1.20
C LEU A 48 1.15 10.19 1.87
N ARG A 49 1.18 10.10 3.20
CA ARG A 49 0.42 9.08 3.96
C ARG A 49 -1.09 9.29 3.87
N ARG A 50 -1.55 10.54 3.89
CA ARG A 50 -2.97 10.88 3.72
C ARG A 50 -3.48 10.48 2.34
N GLU A 51 -2.67 10.71 1.30
CA GLU A 51 -3.01 10.41 -0.09
C GLU A 51 -2.79 8.93 -0.48
N GLY A 52 -2.07 8.17 0.36
CA GLY A 52 -1.69 6.78 0.08
C GLY A 52 -0.73 6.65 -1.10
N LEU A 53 0.17 7.63 -1.22
CA LEU A 53 1.23 7.73 -2.24
C LEU A 53 2.55 7.16 -1.75
#